data_AF-A0A382FUD3-F1
#
_entry.id   AF-A0A382FUD3-F1
#
_cell.length_a   1.000
_cell.length_b   1.000
_cell.length_c   1.000
_cell.angle_alpha   90.00
_cell.angle_beta   90.00
_cell.angle_gamma   90.00
#
_symmetry.space_group_name_H-M   'P 1'
#
loop_
_entity.id
_entity.type
_entity.pdbx_description
1 polymer ?
#
loop_
_entity_poly.entity_id
_entity_poly.type
_entity_poly.pdbx_seq_one_letter_code
_entity_poly.pdbx_strand_id
1 'polypeptide(L)'
;MVPDTIRSEVDRHLSVQLLQDQHIQRIQAAMEEHQSSQTRRSLLARALRLSPSISPKECEIVDHCCSVLDVETEVELYVYSGSEMNAGCTQPEDGRVFILVSSSLLESFEHDELCFVVGHELGHHIYSHHSIPLSFLLANHQNLPPQLVLLAHRWQRHAEVSADRAGIACVGRLDPVARAFFKLSSGLRSAPGPAQIQAFIDQAEELYQVDQETEGSDRTRHRDWLSSHPFAPVRLRTAQAFIQSEVITSGGCSMSEVEATVEEIMQLMEPSYLEEDSPSAENMRRLLFAAAVVVADSSGVVSTEERHALADLLGCAAVPITLDAERLAEVLPERIELVKTSVPMGRRVLLVRDLTLIARADGHIQPSEIKVIEKIASDLDVSPEIVWTTFEGSTELD
;
A
#
# COMPACT_ATOMS: atom_id res chain seq x y z
N MET A 1 -20.42 17.17 1.71
CA MET A 1 -20.15 16.08 0.74
C MET A 1 -20.46 14.78 1.47
N VAL A 2 -21.05 13.75 0.86
CA VAL A 2 -21.22 12.47 1.58
C VAL A 2 -19.87 11.76 1.53
N PRO A 3 -19.18 11.49 2.66
CA PRO A 3 -17.82 10.96 2.62
C PRO A 3 -17.68 9.65 1.83
N ASP A 4 -18.70 8.81 1.88
CA ASP A 4 -18.69 7.52 1.17
C ASP A 4 -18.66 7.66 -0.36
N THR A 5 -19.08 8.81 -0.92
CA THR A 5 -19.09 9.01 -2.39
C THR A 5 -17.71 9.27 -3.00
N ILE A 6 -16.71 9.59 -2.16
CA ILE A 6 -15.33 9.87 -2.61
C ILE A 6 -14.36 8.75 -2.22
N ARG A 7 -14.79 7.78 -1.42
CA ARG A 7 -14.00 6.60 -1.08
C ARG A 7 -13.74 5.74 -2.32
N SER A 8 -12.53 5.21 -2.48
CA SER A 8 -12.22 4.30 -3.58
C SER A 8 -13.05 3.02 -3.48
N GLU A 9 -13.60 2.57 -4.61
CA GLU A 9 -14.40 1.35 -4.66
C GLU A 9 -13.59 0.11 -4.27
N VAL A 10 -12.31 0.07 -4.65
CA VAL A 10 -11.40 -1.02 -4.34
C VAL A 10 -11.09 -1.07 -2.85
N ASP A 11 -10.79 0.07 -2.21
CA ASP A 11 -10.63 0.14 -0.75
C ASP A 11 -11.90 -0.38 -0.04
N ARG A 12 -13.08 0.10 -0.44
CA ARG A 12 -14.34 -0.36 0.13
C ARG A 12 -14.53 -1.87 -0.02
N HIS A 13 -14.30 -2.43 -1.21
CA HIS A 13 -14.45 -3.86 -1.47
C HIS A 13 -13.46 -4.70 -0.64
N LEU A 14 -12.19 -4.34 -0.65
CA LEU A 14 -11.13 -5.09 0.01
C LEU A 14 -11.21 -4.98 1.53
N SER A 15 -11.62 -3.82 2.06
CA SER A 15 -11.82 -3.67 3.51
C SER A 15 -12.88 -4.64 4.04
N VAL A 16 -13.99 -4.84 3.31
CA VAL A 16 -15.03 -5.81 3.68
C VAL A 16 -14.49 -7.23 3.64
N GLN A 17 -13.70 -7.57 2.61
CA GLN A 17 -13.09 -8.89 2.49
C GLN A 17 -12.11 -9.16 3.64
N LEU A 18 -11.24 -8.19 3.97
CA LEU A 18 -10.25 -8.30 5.05
C LEU A 18 -10.92 -8.43 6.42
N LEU A 19 -11.96 -7.63 6.70
CA LEU A 19 -12.68 -7.71 7.98
C LEU A 19 -13.45 -9.03 8.18
N GLN A 20 -13.73 -9.77 7.10
CA GLN A 20 -14.34 -11.09 7.15
C GLN A 20 -13.31 -12.23 7.34
N ASP A 21 -12.02 -11.94 7.19
CA ASP A 21 -10.96 -12.94 7.33
C ASP A 21 -10.78 -13.38 8.80
N GLN A 22 -10.66 -14.69 9.02
CA GLN A 22 -10.58 -15.24 10.37
C GLN A 22 -9.28 -14.87 11.10
N HIS A 23 -8.17 -14.68 10.40
CA HIS A 23 -6.91 -14.25 11.01
C HIS A 23 -7.03 -12.81 11.48
N ILE A 24 -7.63 -11.92 10.67
CA ILE A 24 -7.87 -10.53 11.04
C ILE A 24 -8.79 -10.44 12.27
N GLN A 25 -9.91 -11.18 12.27
CA GLN A 25 -10.83 -11.20 13.42
C GLN A 25 -10.16 -11.70 14.72
N ARG A 26 -9.29 -12.71 14.64
CA ARG A 26 -8.52 -13.19 15.80
C ARG A 26 -7.58 -12.12 16.34
N ILE A 27 -6.91 -11.39 15.44
CA ILE A 27 -5.99 -10.32 15.81
C ILE A 27 -6.76 -9.16 16.47
N GLN A 28 -7.89 -8.75 15.88
CA GLN A 28 -8.74 -7.72 16.45
C GLN A 28 -9.19 -8.10 17.87
N ALA A 29 -9.69 -9.32 18.07
CA ALA A 29 -10.09 -9.80 19.39
C ALA A 29 -8.93 -9.78 20.41
N ALA A 30 -7.73 -10.21 19.99
CA ALA A 30 -6.55 -10.18 20.85
C ALA A 30 -6.13 -8.74 21.21
N MET A 31 -6.28 -7.79 20.28
CA MET A 31 -5.99 -6.37 20.51
C MET A 31 -7.00 -5.72 21.45
N GLU A 32 -8.30 -6.00 21.28
CA GLU A 32 -9.36 -5.51 22.15
C GLU A 32 -9.16 -5.97 23.61
N GLU A 33 -8.72 -7.21 23.83
CA GLU A 33 -8.40 -7.72 25.17
C GLU A 33 -7.25 -6.98 25.86
N HIS A 34 -6.32 -6.41 25.08
CA HIS A 34 -5.15 -5.68 25.57
C HIS A 34 -5.30 -4.16 25.49
N GLN A 35 -6.42 -3.65 24.97
CA GLN A 35 -6.63 -2.23 24.73
C GLN A 35 -6.90 -1.51 26.05
N SER A 36 -5.84 -1.02 26.70
CA SER A 36 -5.99 -0.08 27.80
C SER A 36 -6.23 1.32 27.24
N SER A 37 -7.36 1.96 27.58
CA SER A 37 -7.65 3.38 27.28
C SER A 37 -6.63 4.28 27.97
N GLN A 38 -5.50 4.49 27.31
CA GLN A 38 -4.36 5.26 27.80
C GLN A 38 -3.76 6.15 26.71
N THR A 39 -4.30 6.12 25.48
CA THR A 39 -3.76 6.87 24.34
C THR A 39 -3.76 8.35 24.69
N ARG A 40 -4.90 8.89 25.10
CA ARG A 40 -5.02 10.30 25.47
C ARG A 40 -4.08 10.70 26.61
N ARG A 41 -3.96 9.84 27.63
CA ARG A 41 -3.04 10.08 28.76
C ARG A 41 -1.58 10.11 28.30
N SER A 42 -1.18 9.20 27.43
CA SER A 42 0.16 9.14 26.85
C SER A 42 0.46 10.39 26.02
N LEU A 43 -0.49 10.81 25.18
CA LEU A 43 -0.38 12.02 24.37
C LEU A 43 -0.23 13.27 25.24
N LEU A 44 -1.09 13.45 26.26
CA LEU A 44 -0.98 14.58 27.19
C LEU A 44 0.35 14.62 27.96
N ALA A 45 1.03 13.47 28.11
CA ALA A 45 2.32 13.40 28.78
C ALA A 45 3.52 13.65 27.84
N ARG A 46 3.38 13.40 26.52
CA ARG A 46 4.50 13.36 25.57
C ARG A 46 4.40 14.38 24.42
N ALA A 47 3.22 14.95 24.22
CA ALA A 47 2.90 15.89 23.15
C ALA A 47 2.15 17.10 23.72
N LEU A 48 2.14 18.19 22.98
CA LEU A 48 1.37 19.39 23.32
C LEU A 48 0.02 19.33 22.60
N ARG A 49 -1.07 19.36 23.36
CA ARG A 49 -2.41 19.55 22.80
C ARG A 49 -2.54 20.96 22.24
N LEU A 50 -2.90 21.07 20.97
CA LEU A 50 -3.22 22.34 20.32
C LEU A 50 -4.69 22.67 20.59
N SER A 51 -4.91 23.57 21.54
CA SER A 51 -6.23 24.14 21.84
C SER A 51 -6.43 25.48 21.13
N PRO A 52 -7.68 25.99 21.00
CA PRO A 52 -7.92 27.31 20.40
C PRO A 52 -7.15 28.45 21.07
N SER A 53 -6.80 28.30 22.35
CA SER A 53 -5.97 29.26 23.11
C SER A 53 -4.47 29.20 22.78
N ILE A 54 -3.99 28.08 22.23
CA ILE A 54 -2.57 27.85 21.89
C ILE A 54 -2.36 28.04 20.38
N SER A 55 -3.23 27.44 19.56
CA SER A 55 -3.06 27.30 18.11
C SER A 55 -4.42 27.51 17.41
N PRO A 56 -4.94 28.75 17.36
CA PRO A 56 -6.27 29.01 16.83
C PRO A 56 -6.39 28.66 15.33
N LYS A 57 -5.36 28.95 14.54
CA LYS A 57 -5.38 28.71 13.08
C LYS A 57 -5.45 27.22 12.74
N GLU A 58 -4.74 26.40 13.50
CA GLU A 58 -4.69 24.95 13.33
C GLU A 58 -6.01 24.32 13.79
N CYS A 59 -6.64 24.87 14.84
CA CYS A 59 -7.99 24.45 15.25
C CYS A 59 -9.03 24.80 14.17
N GLU A 60 -8.94 25.99 13.55
CA GLU A 60 -9.81 26.36 12.42
C GLU A 60 -9.67 25.40 11.23
N ILE A 61 -8.46 24.90 10.96
CA ILE A 61 -8.25 23.86 9.93
C ILE A 61 -8.98 22.56 10.30
N VAL A 62 -8.87 22.11 11.54
CA VAL A 62 -9.56 20.90 12.02
C VAL A 62 -11.07 21.07 11.91
N ASP A 63 -11.61 22.20 12.37
CA ASP A 63 -13.05 22.49 12.31
C ASP A 63 -13.55 22.52 10.86
N HIS A 64 -12.79 23.13 9.94
CA HIS A 64 -13.09 23.15 8.51
C HIS A 64 -13.12 21.72 7.94
N CYS A 65 -12.09 20.91 8.19
CA CYS A 65 -12.04 19.55 7.69
C CYS A 65 -13.18 18.69 8.23
N CYS A 66 -13.49 18.80 9.53
CA CYS A 66 -14.62 18.11 10.15
C CYS A 66 -15.94 18.51 9.51
N SER A 67 -16.13 19.80 9.22
CA SER A 67 -17.34 20.29 8.55
C SER A 67 -17.47 19.80 7.10
N VAL A 68 -16.37 19.69 6.35
CA VAL A 68 -16.38 19.22 4.95
C VAL A 68 -16.66 17.71 4.88
N LEU A 69 -16.03 16.95 5.78
CA LEU A 69 -16.07 15.50 5.85
C LEU A 69 -17.18 14.95 6.76
N ASP A 70 -18.05 15.81 7.30
CA ASP A 70 -19.18 15.44 8.15
C ASP A 70 -18.75 14.58 9.37
N VAL A 71 -17.65 14.98 10.02
CA VAL A 71 -17.10 14.28 11.19
C VAL A 71 -17.81 14.74 12.46
N GLU A 72 -18.58 13.84 13.07
CA GLU A 72 -19.28 14.10 14.34
C GLU A 72 -18.42 13.81 15.58
N THR A 73 -17.37 13.00 15.44
CA THR A 73 -16.46 12.62 16.53
C THR A 73 -15.66 13.83 17.02
N GLU A 74 -15.45 13.96 18.33
CA GLU A 74 -14.60 15.03 18.87
C GLU A 74 -13.13 14.81 18.45
N VAL A 75 -12.55 15.76 17.72
CA VAL A 75 -11.16 15.71 17.25
C VAL A 75 -10.26 16.54 18.16
N GLU A 76 -9.17 15.96 18.67
CA GLU A 76 -8.12 16.71 19.35
C GLU A 76 -6.82 16.66 18.54
N LEU A 77 -6.21 17.83 18.31
CA LEU A 77 -4.93 17.95 17.61
C LEU A 77 -3.78 18.04 18.62
N TYR A 78 -2.71 17.28 18.36
CA TYR A 78 -1.49 17.25 19.17
C TYR A 78 -0.26 17.50 18.31
N VAL A 79 0.69 18.27 18.83
CA VAL A 79 2.04 18.40 18.25
C VAL A 79 3.06 17.67 19.11
N TYR A 80 3.89 16.84 18.48
CA TYR A 80 5.01 16.18 19.14
C TYR A 80 6.35 16.63 18.52
N SER A 81 7.42 16.56 19.32
CA SER A 81 8.76 16.89 18.83
C SER A 81 9.25 15.80 17.88
N GLY A 82 9.48 16.14 16.62
CA GLY A 82 9.99 15.22 15.58
C GLY A 82 10.77 15.98 14.51
N SER A 83 11.88 15.40 14.03
CA SER A 83 12.68 15.94 12.92
C SER A 83 12.08 15.63 11.56
N GLU A 84 11.49 14.44 11.43
CA GLU A 84 10.78 14.01 10.24
C GLU A 84 9.40 14.68 10.16
N MET A 85 8.97 15.04 8.96
CA MET A 85 7.63 15.54 8.71
C MET A 85 6.68 14.34 8.71
N ASN A 86 5.81 14.24 9.72
CA ASN A 86 4.87 13.15 9.81
C ASN A 86 3.57 13.61 10.49
N ALA A 87 2.48 12.96 10.16
CA ALA A 87 1.18 13.09 10.80
C ALA A 87 0.55 11.71 10.94
N GLY A 88 -0.42 11.58 11.84
CA GLY A 88 -1.11 10.31 12.03
C GLY A 88 -2.43 10.48 12.78
N CYS A 89 -3.37 9.60 12.46
CA CYS A 89 -4.65 9.50 13.14
C CYS A 89 -4.72 8.24 14.01
N THR A 90 -5.19 8.41 15.24
CA THR A 90 -5.42 7.28 16.16
C THR A 90 -6.78 6.61 15.93
N GLN A 91 -6.92 5.37 16.42
CA GLN A 91 -8.24 4.77 16.62
C GLN A 91 -9.03 5.59 17.67
N PRO A 92 -10.35 5.78 17.48
CA PRO A 92 -11.16 6.52 18.44
C PRO A 92 -11.12 5.91 19.85
N GLU A 93 -10.95 6.75 20.86
CA GLU A 93 -10.93 6.41 22.29
C GLU A 93 -11.89 7.34 23.04
N ASP A 94 -12.84 6.78 23.80
CA ASP A 94 -13.82 7.53 24.60
C ASP A 94 -14.58 8.62 23.80
N GLY A 95 -14.95 8.31 22.55
CA GLY A 95 -15.67 9.21 21.65
C GLY A 95 -14.81 10.34 21.07
N ARG A 96 -13.48 10.23 21.19
CA ARG A 96 -12.51 11.18 20.63
C ARG A 96 -11.59 10.51 19.64
N VAL A 97 -11.17 11.26 18.64
CA VAL A 97 -10.08 10.89 17.74
C VAL A 97 -8.93 11.88 17.93
N PHE A 98 -7.71 11.37 17.98
CA PHE A 98 -6.50 12.18 18.13
C PHE A 98 -5.73 12.23 16.82
N ILE A 99 -5.44 13.44 16.36
CA ILE A 99 -4.53 13.70 15.25
C ILE A 99 -3.20 14.14 15.86
N LEU A 100 -2.12 13.48 15.46
CA LEU A 100 -0.76 13.84 15.82
C LEU A 100 -0.06 14.47 14.63
N VAL A 101 0.69 15.53 14.87
CA VAL A 101 1.52 16.18 13.84
C VAL A 101 2.90 16.43 14.42
N SER A 102 3.95 16.13 13.65
CA SER A 102 5.31 16.43 14.07
C SER A 102 5.58 17.94 14.03
N SER A 103 6.44 18.43 14.92
CA SER A 103 6.86 19.83 14.92
C SER A 103 7.45 20.26 13.58
N SER A 104 8.19 19.37 12.92
CA SER A 104 8.80 19.64 11.60
C SER A 104 7.74 19.86 10.51
N LEU A 105 6.66 19.06 10.50
CA LEU A 105 5.55 19.25 9.56
C LEU A 105 4.81 20.57 9.86
N LEU A 106 4.44 20.78 11.13
CA LEU A 106 3.66 21.94 11.54
C LEU A 106 4.36 23.27 11.22
N GLU A 107 5.68 23.34 11.37
CA GLU A 107 6.48 24.53 11.04
C GLU A 107 6.69 24.73 9.54
N SER A 108 6.63 23.65 8.76
CA SER A 108 7.00 23.68 7.34
C SER A 108 5.79 23.86 6.41
N PHE A 109 4.58 23.56 6.88
CA PHE A 109 3.37 23.53 6.06
C PHE A 109 2.58 24.84 6.14
N GLU A 110 2.11 25.32 4.98
CA GLU A 110 1.15 26.43 4.89
C GLU A 110 -0.28 25.96 5.19
N HIS A 111 -1.20 26.89 5.40
CA HIS A 111 -2.58 26.61 5.82
C HIS A 111 -3.28 25.53 4.98
N ASP A 112 -3.30 25.69 3.65
CA ASP A 112 -3.96 24.73 2.76
C ASP A 112 -3.19 23.40 2.65
N GLU A 113 -1.86 23.42 2.80
CA GLU A 113 -1.05 22.18 2.80
C GLU A 113 -1.35 21.37 4.08
N LEU A 114 -1.44 22.04 5.23
CA LEU A 114 -1.81 21.42 6.50
C LEU A 114 -3.28 20.98 6.50
N CYS A 115 -4.16 21.73 5.85
CA CYS A 115 -5.56 21.34 5.63
C CYS A 115 -5.68 20.04 4.83
N PHE A 116 -4.87 19.87 3.78
CA PHE A 116 -4.78 18.61 3.06
C PHE A 116 -4.34 17.45 3.98
N VAL A 117 -3.27 17.63 4.75
CA VAL A 117 -2.77 16.59 5.68
C VAL A 117 -3.82 16.22 6.73
N VAL A 118 -4.43 17.21 7.39
CA VAL A 118 -5.48 16.96 8.40
C VAL A 118 -6.70 16.28 7.80
N GLY A 119 -7.13 16.70 6.61
CA GLY A 119 -8.23 16.04 5.89
C GLY A 119 -7.89 14.60 5.47
N HIS A 120 -6.64 14.34 5.12
CA HIS A 120 -6.13 12.99 4.84
C HIS A 120 -6.19 12.09 6.08
N GLU A 121 -5.68 12.57 7.23
CA GLU A 121 -5.76 11.83 8.50
C GLU A 121 -7.20 11.54 8.94
N LEU A 122 -8.09 12.51 8.77
CA LEU A 122 -9.53 12.31 9.01
C LEU A 122 -10.15 11.33 8.03
N GLY A 123 -9.64 11.24 6.80
CA GLY A 123 -9.96 10.19 5.84
C GLY A 123 -9.76 8.79 6.42
N HIS A 124 -8.61 8.53 7.06
CA HIS A 124 -8.38 7.25 7.73
C HIS A 124 -9.35 6.98 8.88
N HIS A 125 -9.79 8.02 9.59
CA HIS A 125 -10.81 7.91 10.63
C HIS A 125 -12.19 7.56 10.06
N ILE A 126 -12.72 8.35 9.13
CA ILE A 126 -14.10 8.21 8.62
C ILE A 126 -14.31 6.91 7.85
N TYR A 127 -13.27 6.39 7.18
CA TYR A 127 -13.32 5.09 6.49
C TYR A 127 -12.95 3.92 7.39
N SER A 128 -12.68 4.17 8.67
CA SER A 128 -12.30 3.17 9.67
C SER A 128 -11.10 2.32 9.25
N HIS A 129 -10.09 2.93 8.58
CA HIS A 129 -8.91 2.20 8.13
C HIS A 129 -8.14 1.55 9.28
N HIS A 130 -8.15 2.17 10.46
CA HIS A 130 -7.56 1.62 11.69
C HIS A 130 -8.20 0.31 12.17
N SER A 131 -9.38 -0.07 11.65
CA SER A 131 -10.02 -1.34 12.00
C SER A 131 -9.22 -2.55 11.49
N ILE A 132 -8.42 -2.38 10.44
CA ILE A 132 -7.54 -3.42 9.92
C ILE A 132 -6.15 -3.18 10.53
N PRO A 133 -5.68 -4.03 11.47
CA PRO A 133 -4.50 -3.76 12.27
C PRO A 133 -3.21 -4.09 11.50
N LEU A 134 -2.93 -3.29 10.48
CA LEU A 134 -1.92 -3.60 9.49
C LEU A 134 -0.52 -3.71 10.10
N SER A 135 -0.15 -2.82 11.01
CA SER A 135 1.15 -2.88 11.70
C SER A 135 1.32 -4.20 12.47
N PHE A 136 0.24 -4.76 13.03
CA PHE A 136 0.28 -6.07 13.69
C PHE A 136 0.31 -7.23 12.69
N LEU A 137 -0.44 -7.12 11.59
CA LEU A 137 -0.44 -8.09 10.50
C LEU A 137 0.97 -8.19 9.89
N LEU A 138 1.61 -7.05 9.66
CA LEU A 138 2.95 -6.96 9.10
C LEU A 138 4.02 -7.33 10.13
N ALA A 139 3.86 -7.03 11.42
CA ALA A 139 4.79 -7.50 12.45
C ALA A 139 4.73 -9.02 12.67
N ASN A 140 3.56 -9.64 12.46
CA ASN A 140 3.35 -11.08 12.64
C ASN A 140 3.12 -11.82 11.31
N HIS A 141 3.59 -11.26 10.20
CA HIS A 141 3.35 -11.76 8.85
C HIS A 141 3.80 -13.21 8.64
N GLN A 142 4.71 -13.71 9.50
CA GLN A 142 5.21 -15.09 9.48
C GLN A 142 4.12 -16.13 9.75
N ASN A 143 3.02 -15.76 10.42
CA ASN A 143 1.93 -16.68 10.76
C ASN A 143 0.65 -16.45 9.93
N LEU A 144 0.74 -15.67 8.86
CA LEU A 144 -0.41 -15.30 8.03
C LEU A 144 -0.34 -15.96 6.64
N PRO A 145 -1.50 -16.34 6.06
CA PRO A 145 -1.57 -16.77 4.69
C PRO A 145 -0.98 -15.71 3.75
N PRO A 146 -0.14 -16.08 2.77
CA PRO A 146 0.52 -15.08 1.94
C PRO A 146 -0.44 -14.24 1.09
N GLN A 147 -1.58 -14.81 0.68
CA GLN A 147 -2.63 -14.09 -0.05
C GLN A 147 -3.23 -12.98 0.81
N LEU A 148 -3.38 -13.22 2.12
CA LEU A 148 -3.89 -12.23 3.05
C LEU A 148 -2.93 -11.04 3.16
N VAL A 149 -1.62 -11.29 3.18
CA VAL A 149 -0.60 -10.23 3.20
C VAL A 149 -0.64 -9.40 1.92
N LEU A 150 -0.75 -10.04 0.75
CA LEU A 150 -0.89 -9.34 -0.53
C LEU A 150 -2.17 -8.51 -0.60
N LEU A 151 -3.28 -9.08 -0.15
CA LEU A 151 -4.57 -8.41 -0.08
C LEU A 151 -4.52 -7.20 0.85
N ALA A 152 -3.86 -7.33 2.00
CA ALA A 152 -3.70 -6.26 2.97
C ALA A 152 -2.86 -5.11 2.41
N HIS A 153 -1.74 -5.38 1.72
CA HIS A 153 -0.97 -4.34 1.04
C HIS A 153 -1.73 -3.67 -0.11
N ARG A 154 -2.51 -4.44 -0.87
CA ARG A 154 -3.38 -3.90 -1.91
C ARG A 154 -4.41 -2.96 -1.32
N TRP A 155 -5.10 -3.40 -0.27
CA TRP A 155 -6.03 -2.55 0.46
C TRP A 155 -5.34 -1.28 1.00
N GLN A 156 -4.17 -1.41 1.63
CA GLN A 156 -3.41 -0.28 2.19
C GLN A 156 -3.16 0.82 1.14
N ARG A 157 -2.72 0.44 -0.07
CA ARG A 157 -2.47 1.42 -1.13
C ARG A 157 -3.75 2.13 -1.58
N HIS A 158 -4.87 1.41 -1.68
CA HIS A 158 -6.16 2.04 -2.00
C HIS A 158 -6.74 2.85 -0.84
N ALA A 159 -6.44 2.49 0.42
CA ALA A 159 -6.80 3.26 1.60
C ALA A 159 -6.10 4.63 1.61
N GLU A 160 -4.84 4.70 1.18
CA GLU A 160 -4.11 5.98 0.96
C GLU A 160 -4.80 6.85 -0.10
N VAL A 161 -5.25 6.25 -1.21
CA VAL A 161 -5.99 6.99 -2.26
C VAL A 161 -7.31 7.54 -1.70
N SER A 162 -8.06 6.74 -0.93
CA SER A 162 -9.28 7.21 -0.25
C SER A 162 -8.99 8.37 0.71
N ALA A 163 -7.91 8.26 1.50
CA ALA A 163 -7.51 9.31 2.43
C ALA A 163 -7.05 10.59 1.69
N ASP A 164 -6.29 10.47 0.60
CA ASP A 164 -5.93 11.59 -0.27
C ASP A 164 -7.17 12.32 -0.80
N ARG A 165 -8.20 11.58 -1.22
CA ARG A 165 -9.46 12.18 -1.69
C ARG A 165 -10.17 12.96 -0.59
N ALA A 166 -10.14 12.47 0.65
CA ALA A 166 -10.67 13.21 1.80
C ALA A 166 -9.88 14.52 2.04
N GLY A 167 -8.56 14.46 2.01
CA GLY A 167 -7.69 15.65 2.07
C GLY A 167 -7.98 16.64 0.93
N ILE A 168 -8.12 16.14 -0.30
CA ILE A 168 -8.45 16.94 -1.48
C ILE A 168 -9.82 17.57 -1.35
N ALA A 169 -10.82 16.87 -0.81
CA ALA A 169 -12.16 17.43 -0.60
C ALA A 169 -12.13 18.64 0.34
N CYS A 170 -11.23 18.64 1.34
CA CYS A 170 -11.05 19.78 2.24
C CYS A 170 -10.43 21.02 1.56
N VAL A 171 -9.54 20.84 0.58
CA VAL A 171 -8.81 21.96 -0.06
C VAL A 171 -9.35 22.35 -1.44
N GLY A 172 -9.92 21.42 -2.18
CA GLY A 172 -10.55 21.60 -3.48
C GLY A 172 -9.62 21.94 -4.66
N ARG A 173 -8.29 21.91 -4.48
CA ARG A 173 -7.32 22.33 -5.50
C ARG A 173 -6.01 21.56 -5.43
N LEU A 174 -5.33 21.40 -6.58
CA LEU A 174 -4.14 20.54 -6.72
C LEU A 174 -2.86 21.13 -6.12
N ASP A 175 -2.70 22.46 -6.18
CA ASP A 175 -1.47 23.13 -5.79
C ASP A 175 -1.01 22.82 -4.34
N PRO A 176 -1.84 22.91 -3.29
CA PRO A 176 -1.46 22.55 -1.92
C PRO A 176 -1.12 21.08 -1.76
N VAL A 177 -1.83 20.21 -2.50
CA VAL A 177 -1.64 18.75 -2.49
C VAL A 177 -0.27 18.41 -3.07
N ALA A 178 0.07 18.98 -4.23
CA ALA A 178 1.38 18.79 -4.86
C ALA A 178 2.51 19.34 -3.99
N ARG A 179 2.30 20.50 -3.36
CA ARG A 179 3.26 21.10 -2.42
C ARG A 179 3.45 20.25 -1.16
N ALA A 180 2.37 19.71 -0.59
CA ALA A 180 2.43 18.78 0.54
C ALA A 180 3.24 17.52 0.18
N PHE A 181 2.92 16.85 -0.93
CA PHE A 181 3.69 15.69 -1.40
C PHE A 181 5.16 16.03 -1.65
N PHE A 182 5.45 17.16 -2.29
CA PHE A 182 6.83 17.60 -2.52
C PHE A 182 7.61 17.73 -1.21
N LYS A 183 7.02 18.35 -0.17
CA LYS A 183 7.67 18.52 1.13
C LYS A 183 7.84 17.20 1.88
N LEU A 184 6.82 16.33 1.87
CA LEU A 184 6.90 15.00 2.48
C LEU A 184 7.98 14.15 1.82
N SER A 185 8.06 14.14 0.49
CA SER A 185 9.03 13.32 -0.25
C SER A 185 10.47 13.85 -0.20
N SER A 186 10.65 15.17 -0.08
CA SER A 186 11.99 15.79 -0.11
C SER A 186 12.55 16.19 1.25
N GLY A 187 11.70 16.31 2.28
CA GLY A 187 12.04 16.90 3.57
C GLY A 187 12.33 18.41 3.50
N LEU A 188 12.14 19.06 2.35
CA LEU A 188 12.38 20.49 2.19
C LEU A 188 11.27 21.29 2.86
N ARG A 189 11.65 22.32 3.62
CA ARG A 189 10.70 23.18 4.36
C ARG A 189 10.13 24.32 3.52
N SER A 190 10.92 24.80 2.56
CA SER A 190 10.55 25.95 1.75
C SER A 190 9.36 25.65 0.84
N ALA A 191 8.48 26.63 0.67
CA ALA A 191 7.45 26.61 -0.36
C ALA A 191 8.11 26.43 -1.75
N PRO A 192 7.87 25.31 -2.45
CA PRO A 192 8.39 25.14 -3.80
C PRO A 192 7.66 26.10 -4.75
N GLY A 193 8.41 26.71 -5.67
CA GLY A 193 7.82 27.53 -6.72
C GLY A 193 7.04 26.70 -7.74
N PRO A 194 6.18 27.31 -8.57
CA PRO A 194 5.37 26.60 -9.57
C PRO A 194 6.20 25.71 -10.52
N ALA A 195 7.39 26.15 -10.91
CA ALA A 195 8.29 25.38 -11.76
C ALA A 195 8.85 24.12 -11.08
N GLN A 196 9.10 24.17 -9.77
CA GLN A 196 9.58 23.01 -9.01
C GLN A 196 8.46 21.99 -8.83
N ILE A 197 7.23 22.46 -8.59
CA ILE A 197 6.05 21.60 -8.53
C ILE A 197 5.79 20.94 -9.88
N GLN A 198 5.87 21.69 -10.98
CA GLN A 198 5.72 21.11 -12.31
C GLN A 198 6.80 20.07 -12.58
N ALA A 199 8.06 20.35 -12.25
CA ALA A 199 9.14 19.37 -12.41
C ALA A 199 8.94 18.10 -11.56
N PHE A 200 8.35 18.21 -10.36
CA PHE A 200 8.01 17.05 -9.52
C PHE A 200 6.85 16.24 -10.12
N ILE A 201 5.85 16.90 -10.71
CA ILE A 201 4.78 16.24 -11.47
C ILE A 201 5.34 15.56 -12.72
N ASP A 202 6.23 16.22 -13.45
CA ASP A 202 6.85 15.67 -14.66
C ASP A 202 7.75 14.47 -14.30
N GLN A 203 8.46 14.52 -13.17
CA GLN A 203 9.21 13.37 -12.63
C GLN A 203 8.28 12.19 -12.33
N ALA A 204 7.06 12.45 -11.84
CA ALA A 204 6.07 11.41 -11.65
C ALA A 204 5.66 10.79 -12.99
N GLU A 205 5.47 11.60 -14.04
CA GLU A 205 5.18 11.10 -15.40
C GLU A 205 6.34 10.29 -15.98
N GLU A 206 7.60 10.72 -15.76
CA GLU A 206 8.78 9.98 -16.18
C GLU A 206 8.83 8.58 -15.56
N LEU A 207 8.50 8.44 -14.27
CA LEU A 207 8.41 7.13 -13.61
C LEU A 207 7.41 6.22 -14.34
N TYR A 208 6.27 6.77 -14.78
CA TYR A 208 5.25 6.03 -15.53
C TYR A 208 5.71 5.62 -16.94
N GLN A 209 6.44 6.49 -17.63
CA GLN A 209 6.90 6.24 -19.01
C GLN A 209 8.09 5.27 -19.04
N VAL A 210 9.04 5.41 -18.11
CA VAL A 210 10.21 4.52 -17.99
C VAL A 210 9.78 3.08 -17.74
N ASP A 211 8.73 2.86 -16.94
CA ASP A 211 8.15 1.54 -16.67
C ASP A 211 7.50 0.90 -17.92
N GLN A 212 7.03 1.72 -18.88
CA GLN A 212 6.47 1.24 -20.15
C GLN A 212 7.53 1.02 -21.25
N GLU A 213 8.65 1.76 -21.21
CA GLU A 213 9.62 1.80 -22.31
C GLU A 213 10.91 0.99 -22.07
N THR A 214 11.26 0.66 -20.82
CA THR A 214 12.59 0.11 -20.50
C THR A 214 12.58 -1.40 -20.31
N GLU A 215 12.72 -2.14 -21.42
CA GLU A 215 12.96 -3.60 -21.42
C GLU A 215 14.41 -4.02 -21.05
N GLY A 216 15.24 -3.15 -20.45
CA GLY A 216 16.63 -3.55 -20.20
C GLY A 216 17.46 -2.73 -19.22
N SER A 217 18.16 -3.49 -18.36
CA SER A 217 19.51 -3.28 -17.81
C SER A 217 19.71 -2.87 -16.35
N ASP A 218 18.68 -2.48 -15.59
CA ASP A 218 18.89 -2.15 -14.17
C ASP A 218 18.08 -3.05 -13.21
N ARG A 219 18.75 -4.08 -12.69
CA ARG A 219 18.18 -5.14 -11.84
C ARG A 219 17.69 -4.65 -10.47
N THR A 220 18.05 -3.43 -10.07
CA THR A 220 17.89 -2.90 -8.71
C THR A 220 16.67 -1.99 -8.55
N ARG A 221 16.09 -1.47 -9.65
CA ARG A 221 15.05 -0.43 -9.63
C ARG A 221 13.64 -0.92 -9.27
N HIS A 222 13.48 -2.21 -9.08
CA HIS A 222 12.19 -2.87 -9.03
C HIS A 222 11.78 -3.36 -7.64
N ARG A 223 12.62 -3.09 -6.63
CA ARG A 223 12.30 -3.28 -5.21
C ARG A 223 11.12 -2.37 -4.80
N ASP A 224 11.04 -1.23 -5.46
CA ASP A 224 10.05 -0.17 -5.27
C ASP A 224 8.59 -0.66 -5.53
N TRP A 225 8.36 -1.55 -6.50
CA TRP A 225 7.00 -2.08 -6.77
C TRP A 225 6.41 -2.91 -5.61
N LEU A 226 7.21 -3.24 -4.60
CA LEU A 226 6.77 -3.95 -3.40
C LEU A 226 6.46 -3.02 -2.21
N SER A 227 6.52 -1.70 -2.42
CA SER A 227 6.22 -0.73 -1.38
C SER A 227 4.79 -0.89 -0.84
N SER A 228 4.67 -0.81 0.49
CA SER A 228 3.41 -0.87 1.24
C SER A 228 2.55 0.38 1.02
N HIS A 229 3.16 1.53 0.77
CA HIS A 229 2.48 2.77 0.40
C HIS A 229 2.74 3.12 -1.06
N PRO A 230 1.75 3.70 -1.76
CA PRO A 230 1.97 4.17 -3.11
C PRO A 230 2.92 5.36 -3.10
N PHE A 231 3.82 5.40 -4.08
CA PHE A 231 4.79 6.50 -4.21
C PHE A 231 4.07 7.84 -4.29
N ALA A 232 4.66 8.88 -3.70
CA ALA A 232 4.12 10.23 -3.82
C ALA A 232 3.85 10.65 -5.27
N PRO A 233 4.71 10.34 -6.26
CA PRO A 233 4.39 10.40 -7.69
C PRO A 233 3.07 9.75 -8.12
N VAL A 234 2.84 8.49 -7.74
CA VAL A 234 1.63 7.70 -8.07
C VAL A 234 0.41 8.35 -7.43
N ARG A 235 0.50 8.67 -6.14
CA ARG A 235 -0.56 9.35 -5.38
C ARG A 235 -0.89 10.71 -5.97
N LEU A 236 0.10 11.50 -6.38
CA LEU A 236 -0.10 12.80 -7.02
C LEU A 236 -0.86 12.66 -8.35
N ARG A 237 -0.60 11.61 -9.13
CA ARG A 237 -1.39 11.34 -10.34
C ARG A 237 -2.83 10.92 -10.02
N THR A 238 -3.04 10.06 -9.02
CA THR A 238 -4.42 9.73 -8.57
C THR A 238 -5.17 10.98 -8.07
N ALA A 239 -4.46 11.88 -7.38
CA ALA A 239 -5.00 13.15 -6.91
C ALA A 239 -5.38 14.08 -8.07
N GLN A 240 -4.56 14.15 -9.12
CA GLN A 240 -4.88 14.88 -10.35
C GLN A 240 -6.17 14.37 -10.99
N ALA A 241 -6.32 13.05 -11.12
CA ALA A 241 -7.53 12.44 -11.67
C ALA A 241 -8.76 12.79 -10.81
N PHE A 242 -8.66 12.70 -9.48
CA PHE A 242 -9.77 13.01 -8.59
C PHE A 242 -10.16 14.50 -8.61
N ILE A 243 -9.21 15.43 -8.73
CA ILE A 243 -9.51 16.87 -8.81
C ILE A 243 -10.25 17.21 -10.10
N GLN A 244 -10.01 16.48 -11.17
CA GLN A 244 -10.72 16.62 -12.44
C GLN A 244 -12.13 16.02 -12.42
N SER A 245 -12.50 15.33 -11.34
CA SER A 245 -13.84 14.76 -11.18
C SER A 245 -14.93 15.84 -11.06
N GLU A 246 -16.16 15.45 -11.39
CA GLU A 246 -17.36 16.27 -11.20
C GLU A 246 -17.64 16.63 -9.72
N VAL A 247 -17.04 15.88 -8.78
CA VAL A 247 -17.18 16.13 -7.33
C VAL A 247 -16.42 17.39 -6.91
N ILE A 248 -15.25 17.63 -7.50
CA ILE A 248 -14.38 18.77 -7.16
C ILE A 248 -14.54 19.89 -8.19
N THR A 249 -14.55 19.56 -9.48
CA THR A 249 -14.59 20.53 -10.58
C THR A 249 -15.93 20.46 -11.31
N SER A 250 -16.63 21.59 -11.42
CA SER A 250 -17.90 21.66 -12.16
C SER A 250 -17.72 21.29 -13.63
N GLY A 251 -18.42 20.25 -14.10
CA GLY A 251 -18.27 19.72 -15.46
C GLY A 251 -17.05 18.81 -15.65
N GLY A 252 -16.47 18.33 -14.54
CA GLY A 252 -15.41 17.31 -14.53
C GLY A 252 -15.88 15.93 -15.00
N CYS A 253 -14.95 14.97 -14.99
CA CYS A 253 -15.24 13.58 -15.34
C CYS A 253 -16.08 12.87 -14.27
N SER A 254 -16.81 11.84 -14.67
CA SER A 254 -17.58 11.02 -13.73
C SER A 254 -16.65 10.25 -12.80
N MET A 255 -17.13 9.91 -11.59
CA MET A 255 -16.35 9.09 -10.67
C MET A 255 -15.97 7.72 -11.27
N SER A 256 -16.78 7.15 -12.18
CA SER A 256 -16.44 5.91 -12.87
C SER A 256 -15.20 6.05 -13.77
N GLU A 257 -15.04 7.20 -14.44
CA GLU A 257 -13.85 7.48 -15.25
C GLU A 257 -12.63 7.70 -14.35
N VAL A 258 -12.82 8.37 -13.21
CA VAL A 258 -11.77 8.55 -12.20
C VAL A 258 -11.30 7.22 -11.65
N GLU A 259 -12.21 6.31 -11.28
CA GLU A 259 -11.84 4.98 -10.80
C GLU A 259 -11.06 4.19 -11.87
N ALA A 260 -11.50 4.24 -13.13
CA ALA A 260 -10.79 3.56 -14.22
C ALA A 260 -9.35 4.11 -14.40
N THR A 261 -9.18 5.43 -14.36
CA THR A 261 -7.86 6.06 -14.43
C THR A 261 -7.01 5.73 -13.20
N VAL A 262 -7.58 5.74 -12.00
CA VAL A 262 -6.88 5.37 -10.77
C VAL A 262 -6.47 3.90 -10.81
N GLU A 263 -7.32 3.00 -11.29
CA GLU A 263 -7.00 1.58 -11.44
C GLU A 263 -5.84 1.38 -12.43
N GLU A 264 -5.88 2.04 -13.60
CA GLU A 264 -4.77 2.02 -14.56
C GLU A 264 -3.45 2.53 -13.95
N ILE A 265 -3.51 3.61 -13.19
CA ILE A 265 -2.38 4.20 -12.48
C ILE A 265 -1.82 3.22 -11.44
N MET A 266 -2.71 2.59 -10.67
CA MET A 266 -2.37 1.65 -9.60
C MET A 266 -1.87 0.30 -10.13
N GLN A 267 -2.22 -0.09 -11.36
CA GLN A 267 -1.70 -1.32 -12.01
C GLN A 267 -0.18 -1.33 -12.14
N LEU A 268 0.49 -0.17 -12.15
CA LEU A 268 1.96 -0.12 -12.08
C LEU A 268 2.51 -0.73 -10.78
N MET A 269 1.77 -0.57 -9.68
CA MET A 269 2.11 -1.14 -8.38
C MET A 269 1.46 -2.50 -8.15
N GLU A 270 0.46 -2.86 -8.95
CA GLU A 270 -0.35 -4.07 -8.80
C GLU A 270 -0.65 -4.81 -10.11
N PRO A 271 0.35 -5.27 -10.88
CA PRO A 271 0.07 -6.14 -12.03
C PRO A 271 -0.40 -7.53 -11.58
N SER A 272 -1.66 -7.71 -11.18
CA SER A 272 -2.16 -9.02 -10.75
C SER A 272 -2.37 -9.96 -11.95
N TYR A 273 -1.30 -10.63 -12.37
CA TYR A 273 -1.34 -11.69 -13.39
C TYR A 273 -2.12 -12.92 -12.94
N LEU A 274 -2.54 -13.00 -11.67
CA LEU A 274 -3.30 -14.13 -11.14
C LEU A 274 -4.74 -14.16 -11.68
N GLU A 275 -5.34 -13.00 -11.95
CA GLU A 275 -6.74 -12.88 -12.39
C GLU A 275 -6.86 -12.48 -13.87
N GLU A 276 -5.77 -12.02 -14.48
CA GLU A 276 -5.74 -11.53 -15.87
C GLU A 276 -5.93 -12.67 -16.89
N ASP A 277 -6.87 -12.49 -17.81
CA ASP A 277 -7.09 -13.40 -18.95
C ASP A 277 -6.22 -12.99 -20.16
N SER A 278 -4.90 -13.15 -20.01
CA SER A 278 -3.94 -12.93 -21.10
C SER A 278 -2.95 -14.08 -21.26
N PRO A 279 -2.38 -14.30 -22.45
CA PRO A 279 -1.36 -15.34 -22.67
C PRO A 279 -0.13 -15.17 -21.77
N SER A 280 0.30 -13.91 -21.55
CA SER A 280 1.43 -13.60 -20.67
C SER A 280 1.11 -13.93 -19.21
N ALA A 281 -0.09 -13.59 -18.73
CA ALA A 281 -0.53 -13.92 -17.37
C ALA A 281 -0.68 -15.43 -17.14
N GLU A 282 -1.21 -16.15 -18.13
CA GLU A 282 -1.28 -17.62 -18.10
C GLU A 282 0.11 -18.27 -18.03
N ASN A 283 1.08 -17.76 -18.80
CA ASN A 283 2.47 -18.23 -18.73
C ASN A 283 3.09 -17.99 -17.36
N MET A 284 2.83 -16.83 -16.75
CA MET A 284 3.29 -16.52 -15.40
C MET A 284 2.67 -17.45 -14.35
N ARG A 285 1.35 -17.70 -14.41
CA ARG A 285 0.69 -18.66 -13.49
C ARG A 285 1.26 -20.06 -13.61
N ARG A 286 1.52 -20.53 -14.85
CA ARG A 286 2.16 -21.83 -15.11
C ARG A 286 3.59 -21.89 -14.59
N LEU A 287 4.35 -20.81 -14.73
CA LEU A 287 5.70 -20.75 -14.17
C LEU A 287 5.66 -20.73 -12.65
N LEU A 288 4.81 -19.90 -12.02
CA LEU A 288 4.61 -19.85 -10.57
C LEU A 288 4.30 -21.24 -10.02
N PHE A 289 3.38 -21.97 -10.66
CA PHE A 289 3.05 -23.34 -10.27
C PHE A 289 4.25 -24.29 -10.32
N ALA A 290 4.98 -24.33 -11.44
CA ALA A 290 6.13 -25.23 -11.58
C ALA A 290 7.25 -24.86 -10.60
N ALA A 291 7.57 -23.58 -10.50
CA ALA A 291 8.60 -23.07 -9.63
C ALA A 291 8.27 -23.32 -8.15
N ALA A 292 7.03 -23.06 -7.71
CA ALA A 292 6.63 -23.28 -6.32
C ALA A 292 6.77 -24.74 -5.90
N VAL A 293 6.39 -25.68 -6.76
CA VAL A 293 6.54 -27.12 -6.48
C VAL A 293 8.01 -27.53 -6.43
N VAL A 294 8.84 -27.02 -7.33
CA VAL A 294 10.30 -27.31 -7.33
C VAL A 294 11.00 -26.71 -6.11
N VAL A 295 10.58 -25.53 -5.68
CA VAL A 295 11.07 -24.88 -4.46
C VAL A 295 10.70 -25.74 -3.25
N ALA A 296 9.42 -26.08 -3.07
CA ALA A 296 8.95 -26.88 -1.95
C ALA A 296 9.51 -28.31 -1.93
N ASP A 297 9.85 -28.89 -3.09
CA ASP A 297 10.53 -30.20 -3.17
C ASP A 297 12.00 -30.11 -2.72
N SER A 298 12.62 -28.94 -2.81
CA SER A 298 14.03 -28.76 -2.43
C SER A 298 14.31 -28.92 -0.93
N SER A 299 13.28 -28.81 -0.08
CA SER A 299 13.32 -29.14 1.35
C SER A 299 12.95 -30.62 1.64
N GLY A 300 12.55 -31.38 0.61
CA GLY A 300 12.38 -32.83 0.61
C GLY A 300 10.93 -33.31 0.51
N VAL A 301 9.96 -32.59 1.07
CA VAL A 301 8.53 -32.88 0.92
C VAL A 301 7.77 -31.56 0.95
N VAL A 302 6.94 -31.33 -0.07
CA VAL A 302 6.01 -30.19 -0.11
C VAL A 302 5.08 -30.23 1.10
N SER A 303 5.15 -29.21 1.96
CA SER A 303 4.30 -29.11 3.14
C SER A 303 2.82 -28.97 2.77
N THR A 304 1.93 -29.29 3.72
CA THR A 304 0.50 -29.09 3.54
C THR A 304 0.14 -27.61 3.41
N GLU A 305 0.89 -26.75 4.09
CA GLU A 305 0.73 -25.30 4.15
C GLU A 305 1.13 -24.64 2.82
N GLU A 306 2.28 -25.00 2.24
CA GLU A 306 2.69 -24.54 0.92
C GLU A 306 1.72 -24.97 -0.19
N ARG A 307 1.19 -26.20 -0.09
CA ARG A 307 0.17 -26.69 -1.02
C ARG A 307 -1.12 -25.88 -0.92
N HIS A 308 -1.58 -25.56 0.29
CA HIS A 308 -2.74 -24.69 0.47
C HIS A 308 -2.46 -23.29 -0.06
N ALA A 309 -1.29 -22.70 0.25
CA ALA A 309 -0.93 -21.39 -0.26
C ALA A 309 -0.86 -21.36 -1.80
N LEU A 310 -0.35 -22.41 -2.44
CA LEU A 310 -0.37 -22.54 -3.90
C LEU A 310 -1.80 -22.61 -4.45
N ALA A 311 -2.68 -23.38 -3.80
CA ALA A 311 -4.08 -23.53 -4.18
C ALA A 311 -4.89 -22.25 -3.97
N ASP A 312 -4.57 -21.47 -2.94
CA ASP A 312 -5.21 -20.20 -2.64
C ASP A 312 -4.79 -19.11 -3.65
N LEU A 313 -3.55 -19.13 -4.15
CA LEU A 313 -3.07 -18.17 -5.18
C LEU A 313 -3.56 -18.48 -6.60
N LEU A 314 -3.57 -19.76 -6.99
CA LEU A 314 -3.90 -20.18 -8.37
C LEU A 314 -5.34 -20.69 -8.53
N GLY A 315 -6.07 -20.84 -7.42
CA GLY A 315 -7.38 -21.48 -7.35
C GLY A 315 -7.29 -22.99 -7.15
N CYS A 316 -8.18 -23.55 -6.32
CA CYS A 316 -8.21 -24.97 -5.95
C CYS A 316 -8.29 -25.94 -7.14
N ALA A 317 -8.86 -25.51 -8.27
CA ALA A 317 -8.97 -26.33 -9.49
C ALA A 317 -7.66 -26.41 -10.30
N ALA A 318 -6.71 -25.47 -10.07
CA ALA A 318 -5.46 -25.39 -10.81
C ALA A 318 -4.34 -26.27 -10.22
N VAL A 319 -4.48 -26.75 -8.97
CA VAL A 319 -3.47 -27.58 -8.29
C VAL A 319 -3.84 -29.06 -8.37
N PRO A 320 -3.08 -29.89 -9.11
CA PRO A 320 -3.31 -31.34 -9.17
C PRO A 320 -3.09 -32.03 -7.81
N ILE A 321 -3.84 -33.11 -7.58
CA ILE A 321 -3.75 -33.92 -6.36
C ILE A 321 -2.34 -34.54 -6.22
N THR A 322 -1.75 -34.98 -7.34
CA THR A 322 -0.38 -35.52 -7.41
C THR A 322 0.55 -34.48 -8.02
N LEU A 323 1.56 -34.06 -7.26
CA LEU A 323 2.63 -33.17 -7.73
C LEU A 323 3.85 -34.04 -8.09
N ASP A 324 4.35 -33.86 -9.30
CA ASP A 324 5.55 -34.54 -9.80
C ASP A 324 6.65 -33.48 -9.98
N ALA A 325 7.44 -33.29 -8.93
CA ALA A 325 8.46 -32.25 -8.88
C ALA A 325 9.58 -32.49 -9.90
N GLU A 326 9.95 -33.74 -10.17
CA GLU A 326 10.97 -34.09 -11.17
C GLU A 326 10.54 -33.62 -12.57
N ARG A 327 9.31 -33.94 -12.98
CA ARG A 327 8.79 -33.51 -14.30
C ARG A 327 8.61 -31.99 -14.38
N LEU A 328 8.25 -31.34 -13.28
CA LEU A 328 8.12 -29.88 -13.24
C LEU A 328 9.50 -29.20 -13.31
N ALA A 329 10.53 -29.79 -12.72
CA ALA A 329 11.91 -29.32 -12.84
C ALA A 329 12.45 -29.43 -14.27
N GLU A 330 12.05 -30.46 -15.04
CA GLU A 330 12.44 -30.61 -16.45
C GLU A 330 11.85 -29.51 -17.35
N VAL A 331 10.61 -29.10 -17.12
CA VAL A 331 9.93 -28.05 -17.91
C VAL A 331 10.19 -26.63 -17.40
N LEU A 332 10.80 -26.48 -16.22
CA LEU A 332 11.03 -25.20 -15.57
C LEU A 332 11.89 -24.24 -16.44
N PRO A 333 13.02 -24.66 -17.02
CA PRO A 333 13.85 -23.76 -17.85
C PRO A 333 13.09 -23.21 -19.07
N GLU A 334 12.27 -24.04 -19.73
CA GLU A 334 11.46 -23.61 -20.88
C GLU A 334 10.42 -22.56 -20.47
N ARG A 335 9.76 -22.76 -19.33
CA ARG A 335 8.78 -21.80 -18.79
C ARG A 335 9.43 -20.48 -18.37
N ILE A 336 10.64 -20.54 -17.79
CA ILE A 336 11.41 -19.34 -17.43
C ILE A 336 11.74 -18.54 -18.68
N GLU A 337 12.28 -19.18 -19.72
CA GLU A 337 12.61 -18.49 -20.98
C GLU A 337 11.37 -17.89 -21.66
N LEU A 338 10.24 -18.61 -21.64
CA LEU A 338 8.97 -18.10 -22.17
C LEU A 338 8.51 -16.84 -21.42
N VAL A 339 8.53 -16.85 -20.09
CA VAL A 339 8.16 -15.67 -19.29
C VAL A 339 9.17 -14.54 -19.49
N LYS A 340 10.47 -14.83 -19.50
CA LYS A 340 11.53 -13.84 -19.72
C LYS A 340 11.38 -13.10 -21.06
N THR A 341 10.92 -13.79 -22.11
CA THR A 341 10.77 -13.21 -23.46
C THR A 341 9.40 -12.58 -23.72
N SER A 342 8.35 -12.95 -22.97
CA SER A 342 6.97 -12.49 -23.20
C SER A 342 6.40 -11.58 -22.11
N VAL A 343 7.15 -11.37 -21.02
CA VAL A 343 6.68 -10.66 -19.83
C VAL A 343 7.68 -9.57 -19.41
N PRO A 344 7.23 -8.31 -19.27
CA PRO A 344 8.05 -7.22 -18.76
C PRO A 344 8.65 -7.53 -17.38
N MET A 345 9.82 -6.97 -17.10
CA MET A 345 10.59 -7.24 -15.88
C MET A 345 9.80 -6.99 -14.60
N GLY A 346 8.91 -6.00 -14.57
CA GLY A 346 8.11 -5.72 -13.37
C GLY A 346 7.07 -6.72 -13.02
N ARG A 347 6.49 -7.37 -14.02
CA ARG A 347 5.62 -8.50 -13.75
C ARG A 347 6.43 -9.70 -13.27
N ARG A 348 7.67 -9.90 -13.75
CA ARG A 348 8.57 -10.98 -13.29
C ARG A 348 8.92 -10.86 -11.80
N VAL A 349 9.08 -9.66 -11.27
CA VAL A 349 9.32 -9.42 -9.83
C VAL A 349 8.20 -9.96 -8.96
N LEU A 350 6.94 -9.80 -9.38
CA LEU A 350 5.79 -10.33 -8.65
C LEU A 350 5.82 -11.85 -8.53
N LEU A 351 6.27 -12.54 -9.57
CA LEU A 351 6.40 -13.99 -9.54
C LEU A 351 7.42 -14.43 -8.48
N VAL A 352 8.56 -13.75 -8.39
CA VAL A 352 9.58 -14.03 -7.36
C VAL A 352 9.06 -13.73 -5.95
N ARG A 353 8.31 -12.64 -5.77
CA ARG A 353 7.60 -12.32 -4.53
C ARG A 353 6.62 -13.44 -4.16
N ASP A 354 5.75 -13.83 -5.08
CA ASP A 354 4.70 -14.83 -4.85
C ASP A 354 5.31 -16.21 -4.54
N LEU A 355 6.43 -16.57 -5.19
CA LEU A 355 7.22 -17.77 -4.84
C LEU A 355 7.75 -17.72 -3.42
N THR A 356 8.31 -16.58 -3.02
CA THR A 356 8.86 -16.37 -1.66
C THR A 356 7.76 -16.46 -0.60
N LEU A 357 6.58 -15.93 -0.95
CA LEU A 357 5.38 -16.00 -0.14
C LEU A 357 4.87 -17.44 0.02
N ILE A 358 4.78 -18.21 -1.06
CA ILE A 358 4.39 -19.63 -1.01
C ILE A 358 5.36 -20.45 -0.17
N ALA A 359 6.67 -20.31 -0.41
CA ALA A 359 7.72 -21.05 0.30
C ALA A 359 7.81 -20.71 1.81
N ARG A 360 7.10 -19.67 2.26
CA ARG A 360 7.04 -19.28 3.68
C ARG A 360 5.68 -19.62 4.31
N ALA A 361 4.80 -20.34 3.62
CA ALA A 361 3.44 -20.59 4.10
C ALA A 361 3.39 -21.37 5.43
N ASP A 362 4.44 -22.14 5.76
CA ASP A 362 4.61 -22.87 7.02
C ASP A 362 5.31 -22.04 8.13
N GLY A 363 5.56 -20.75 7.85
CA GLY A 363 6.22 -19.79 8.73
C GLY A 363 7.74 -19.80 8.71
N HIS A 364 8.40 -20.72 7.97
CA HIS A 364 9.86 -20.79 7.90
C HIS A 364 10.34 -21.18 6.51
N ILE A 365 11.18 -20.35 5.88
CA ILE A 365 11.81 -20.72 4.62
C ILE A 365 13.16 -21.43 4.85
N GLN A 366 13.38 -22.57 4.21
CA GLN A 366 14.61 -23.33 4.31
C GLN A 366 15.73 -22.68 3.47
N PRO A 367 17.01 -22.79 3.89
CA PRO A 367 18.14 -22.31 3.09
C PRO A 367 18.26 -22.97 1.71
N SER A 368 17.70 -24.17 1.52
CA SER A 368 17.60 -24.85 0.22
C SER A 368 16.59 -24.15 -0.69
N GLU A 369 15.42 -23.81 -0.16
CA GLU A 369 14.34 -23.10 -0.89
C GLU A 369 14.81 -21.71 -1.33
N ILE A 370 15.43 -20.95 -0.43
CA ILE A 370 16.00 -19.63 -0.75
C ILE A 370 16.93 -19.72 -1.96
N LYS A 371 17.86 -20.69 -1.98
CA LYS A 371 18.81 -20.85 -3.09
C LYS A 371 18.11 -21.16 -4.43
N VAL A 372 17.03 -21.93 -4.39
CA VAL A 372 16.25 -22.24 -5.60
C VAL A 372 15.51 -20.99 -6.08
N ILE A 373 14.92 -20.20 -5.17
CA ILE A 373 14.24 -18.94 -5.52
C ILE A 373 15.25 -17.91 -6.05
N GLU A 374 16.42 -17.74 -5.43
CA GLU A 374 17.48 -16.82 -5.90
C GLU A 374 17.98 -17.20 -7.30
N LYS A 375 18.07 -18.51 -7.58
CA LYS A 375 18.39 -19.01 -8.90
C LYS A 375 17.30 -18.68 -9.91
N ILE A 376 16.03 -18.96 -9.60
CA ILE A 376 14.89 -18.65 -10.47
C ILE A 376 14.81 -17.13 -10.72
N ALA A 377 15.03 -16.30 -9.69
CA ALA A 377 15.09 -14.85 -9.83
C ALA A 377 16.21 -14.43 -10.80
N SER A 378 17.40 -15.02 -10.65
CA SER A 378 18.52 -14.75 -11.58
C SER A 378 18.21 -15.16 -13.01
N ASP A 379 17.59 -16.33 -13.20
CA ASP A 379 17.23 -16.84 -14.53
C ASP A 379 16.13 -15.98 -15.19
N LEU A 380 15.29 -15.31 -14.40
CA LEU A 380 14.29 -14.32 -14.82
C LEU A 380 14.86 -12.90 -15.02
N ASP A 381 16.17 -12.70 -14.92
CA ASP A 381 16.86 -11.39 -14.88
C ASP A 381 16.43 -10.46 -13.72
N VAL A 382 15.78 -11.00 -12.69
CA VAL A 382 15.40 -10.28 -11.47
C VAL A 382 16.58 -10.26 -10.49
N SER A 383 16.71 -9.23 -9.65
CA SER A 383 17.72 -9.21 -8.58
C SER A 383 17.36 -10.22 -7.48
N PRO A 384 18.27 -11.14 -7.07
CA PRO A 384 18.03 -12.05 -5.96
C PRO A 384 17.77 -11.34 -4.62
N GLU A 385 18.19 -10.09 -4.46
CA GLU A 385 17.95 -9.28 -3.26
C GLU A 385 16.45 -9.03 -2.98
N ILE A 386 15.59 -9.15 -3.99
CA ILE A 386 14.13 -9.03 -3.83
C ILE A 386 13.57 -10.11 -2.91
N VAL A 387 14.18 -11.31 -2.91
CA VAL A 387 13.82 -12.40 -2.00
C VAL A 387 13.93 -11.91 -0.56
N TRP A 388 15.02 -11.20 -0.24
CA TRP A 388 15.28 -10.63 1.08
C TRP A 388 14.39 -9.44 1.43
N THR A 389 14.09 -8.59 0.45
CA THR A 389 13.19 -7.42 0.64
C THR A 389 11.76 -7.85 0.96
N THR A 390 11.32 -8.98 0.43
CA THR A 390 10.00 -9.57 0.74
C THR A 390 9.93 -10.09 2.19
N PHE A 391 11.08 -10.35 2.83
CA PHE A 391 11.15 -10.73 4.25
C PHE A 391 11.24 -9.53 5.20
N GLU A 392 11.88 -8.44 4.77
CA GLU A 392 12.14 -7.24 5.58
C GLU A 392 11.04 -6.18 5.47
N GLY A 393 9.85 -6.55 4.94
CA GLY A 393 8.68 -5.69 4.77
C GLY A 393 8.63 -4.59 5.82
N SER A 394 8.92 -3.40 5.33
CA SER A 394 9.35 -2.20 6.05
C SER A 394 8.69 -2.05 7.42
N THR A 395 9.50 -2.18 8.46
CA THR A 395 9.33 -1.44 9.71
C THR A 395 9.59 0.05 9.47
N GLU A 396 8.97 0.64 8.45
CA GLU A 396 8.80 2.08 8.42
C GLU A 396 7.64 2.35 9.37
N LEU A 397 8.06 2.79 10.54
CA LEU A 397 7.27 3.12 11.69
C LEU A 397 6.23 4.17 11.30
N ASP A 398 4.96 3.77 11.27
CA ASP A 398 3.84 4.66 11.62
C ASP A 398 3.99 5.10 13.10
#